data_AF-A0A1Q6L5Z1-F1
#
_entry.id   AF-A0A1Q6L5Z1-F1
#
_cell.length_a   1.000
_cell.length_b   1.000
_cell.length_c   1.000
_cell.angle_alpha   90.00
_cell.angle_beta   90.00
_cell.angle_gamma   90.00
#
_symmetry.space_group_name_H-M   'P 1'
#
loop_
_entity.id
_entity.type
_entity.pdbx_description
1 polymer ?
#
loop_
_entity_poly.entity_id
_entity_poly.type
_entity_poly.pdbx_seq_one_letter_code
_entity_poly.pdbx_strand_id
1 'polypeptide(L)'
;MLGVDNCKDIEEKISNGIQTNIYPDARIFVSINTGKIEDKEYIIIKVSKGIDIYYLKEKGIVKGTYLRTGSCSIPATEETVKQLIIKNSSLSFET
;
A
#
# COMPACT_ATOMS: atom_id res chain seq x y z
N MET A 1 -23.47 4.72 13.53
CA MET A 1 -22.14 4.12 13.27
C MET A 1 -22.36 2.72 12.71
N LEU A 2 -21.80 2.37 11.55
CA LEU A 2 -22.00 1.08 10.89
C LEU A 2 -20.74 0.23 11.14
N GLY A 3 -20.91 -0.99 11.67
CA GLY A 3 -19.83 -1.96 11.84
C GLY A 3 -19.71 -2.84 10.60
N VAL A 4 -18.68 -3.68 10.56
CA VAL A 4 -18.45 -4.60 9.47
C VAL A 4 -18.88 -6.01 9.89
N ASP A 5 -19.77 -6.64 9.13
CA ASP A 5 -20.12 -8.06 9.30
C ASP A 5 -19.05 -8.94 8.64
N ASN A 6 -18.69 -10.05 9.31
CA ASN A 6 -17.76 -11.07 8.82
C ASN A 6 -16.34 -10.54 8.53
N CYS A 7 -15.69 -10.01 9.57
CA CYS A 7 -14.35 -9.43 9.48
C CYS A 7 -13.31 -10.34 8.82
N LYS A 8 -13.35 -11.65 9.06
CA LYS A 8 -12.38 -12.62 8.52
C LYS A 8 -12.40 -12.69 6.98
N ASP A 9 -13.59 -12.72 6.37
CA ASP A 9 -13.73 -12.71 4.91
C ASP A 9 -13.18 -11.41 4.31
N ILE A 10 -13.37 -10.30 5.02
CA ILE A 10 -12.89 -8.99 4.58
C ILE A 10 -11.37 -8.86 4.73
N GLU A 11 -10.79 -9.38 5.81
CA GLU A 11 -9.33 -9.48 5.97
C GLU A 11 -8.70 -10.25 4.80
N GLU A 12 -9.28 -11.39 4.44
CA GLU A 12 -8.81 -12.22 3.32
C GLU A 12 -8.97 -11.48 1.97
N LYS A 13 -10.12 -10.83 1.74
CA LYS A 13 -10.35 -10.03 0.53
C LYS A 13 -9.37 -8.87 0.40
N ILE A 14 -9.05 -8.17 1.49
CA ILE A 14 -8.07 -7.08 1.49
C ILE A 14 -6.67 -7.62 1.16
N SER A 15 -6.27 -8.72 1.82
CA SER A 15 -4.96 -9.36 1.56
C SER A 15 -4.83 -9.79 0.09
N ASN A 16 -5.84 -10.49 -0.44
CA ASN A 16 -5.87 -10.92 -1.83
C ASN A 16 -5.93 -9.71 -2.79
N GLY A 17 -6.67 -8.66 -2.44
CA GLY A 17 -6.73 -7.42 -3.21
C GLY A 17 -5.36 -6.74 -3.33
N ILE A 18 -4.59 -6.69 -2.23
CA ILE A 18 -3.22 -6.16 -2.24
C ILE A 18 -2.33 -7.02 -3.14
N GLN A 19 -2.37 -8.35 -2.98
CA GLN A 19 -1.59 -9.26 -3.80
C GLN A 19 -1.88 -9.10 -5.29
N THR A 20 -3.15 -9.02 -5.66
CA THR A 20 -3.58 -8.99 -7.06
C THR A 20 -3.25 -7.65 -7.70
N ASN A 21 -3.48 -6.54 -6.99
CA ASN A 21 -3.47 -5.20 -7.59
C ASN A 21 -2.17 -4.42 -7.38
N ILE A 22 -1.33 -4.77 -6.40
CA ILE A 22 -0.13 -4.00 -6.04
C ILE A 22 1.13 -4.81 -6.38
N TYR A 23 2.12 -4.14 -6.99
CA TYR A 23 3.44 -4.70 -7.24
C TYR A 23 4.54 -3.73 -6.78
N PRO A 24 5.64 -4.22 -6.18
CA PRO A 24 5.83 -5.59 -5.69
C PRO A 24 4.84 -5.94 -4.57
N ASP A 25 4.78 -7.20 -4.14
CA ASP A 25 3.83 -7.63 -3.10
C ASP A 25 4.08 -6.83 -1.81
N ALA A 26 3.07 -6.04 -1.41
CA ALA A 26 3.18 -5.13 -0.27
C ALA A 26 2.71 -5.76 1.06
N ARG A 27 2.20 -6.99 1.06
CA ARG A 27 1.51 -7.57 2.24
C ARG A 27 2.41 -7.66 3.47
N ILE A 28 3.71 -7.87 3.29
CA ILE A 28 4.67 -7.90 4.40
C ILE A 28 4.73 -6.57 5.18
N PHE A 29 4.33 -5.46 4.57
CA PHE A 29 4.27 -4.14 5.20
C PHE A 29 2.86 -3.75 5.64
N VAL A 30 1.85 -4.60 5.42
CA VAL A 30 0.45 -4.31 5.73
C VAL A 30 -0.05 -5.28 6.80
N SER A 31 -0.35 -4.76 7.98
CA SER A 31 -1.00 -5.50 9.05
C SER A 31 -2.50 -5.18 9.04
N ILE A 32 -3.31 -6.20 8.82
CA ILE A 32 -4.78 -6.13 8.85
C ILE A 32 -5.20 -6.80 10.15
N ASN A 33 -5.91 -6.07 11.00
CA ASN A 33 -6.43 -6.60 12.26
C ASN A 33 -7.89 -6.23 12.42
N THR A 34 -8.63 -7.04 13.15
CA THR A 34 -9.98 -6.72 13.58
C THR A 34 -9.93 -6.08 14.98
N GLY A 35 -10.60 -4.94 15.14
CA GLY A 35 -10.79 -4.27 16.42
C GLY A 35 -12.27 -4.16 16.75
N LYS A 36 -12.61 -4.23 18.04
CA LYS A 36 -13.97 -3.97 18.52
C LYS A 36 -14.00 -2.61 19.21
N ILE A 37 -14.87 -1.71 18.75
CA ILE A 37 -15.15 -0.43 19.41
C ILE A 37 -16.62 -0.46 19.81
N GLU A 38 -16.87 -0.36 21.12
CA GLU A 38 -18.18 -0.61 21.73
C GLU A 38 -18.68 -2.03 21.40
N ASP A 39 -19.73 -2.15 20.60
CA ASP A 39 -20.33 -3.43 20.15
C ASP A 39 -20.19 -3.69 18.64
N LYS A 40 -19.28 -2.96 17.97
CA LYS A 40 -19.07 -3.08 16.53
C LYS A 40 -17.66 -3.48 16.19
N GLU A 41 -17.54 -4.32 15.18
CA GLU A 41 -16.27 -4.74 14.62
C GLU A 41 -15.81 -3.78 13.51
N TYR A 42 -14.51 -3.52 13.48
CA TYR A 42 -13.83 -2.64 12.54
C TYR A 42 -12.56 -3.31 12.04
N ILE A 43 -12.22 -3.07 10.78
CA ILE A 43 -10.93 -3.47 10.22
C ILE A 43 -9.94 -2.32 10.39
N ILE A 44 -8.84 -2.61 11.09
CA ILE A 44 -7.73 -1.71 11.34
C ILE A 44 -6.58 -2.14 10.42
N ILE A 45 -6.29 -1.31 9.42
CA ILE A 45 -5.18 -1.51 8.49
C ILE A 45 -4.03 -0.60 8.90
N LYS A 46 -2.89 -1.20 9.24
CA LYS A 46 -1.63 -0.50 9.52
C LYS A 46 -0.65 -0.77 8.41
N VAL A 47 -0.11 0.29 7.82
CA VAL A 47 0.87 0.19 6.73
C VAL A 47 2.20 0.77 7.20
N SER A 48 3.23 -0.07 7.19
CA SER A 48 4.61 0.30 7.48
C SER A 48 5.33 0.81 6.24
N LYS A 49 6.42 1.55 6.44
CA LYS A 49 7.26 2.01 5.33
C LYS A 49 7.89 0.80 4.62
N GLY A 50 7.62 0.65 3.33
CA GLY A 50 8.25 -0.36 2.49
C GLY A 50 9.66 0.02 2.05
N ILE A 51 10.32 -0.90 1.34
CA ILE A 51 11.72 -0.76 0.88
C ILE A 51 11.85 -0.43 -0.61
N ASP A 52 10.74 -0.46 -1.36
CA ASP A 52 10.71 -0.28 -2.82
C ASP A 52 9.57 0.66 -3.23
N ILE A 53 9.44 0.89 -4.54
CA ILE A 53 8.36 1.63 -5.18
C ILE A 53 7.19 0.67 -5.42
N TYR A 54 6.09 0.90 -4.71
CA TYR A 54 4.84 0.17 -4.90
C TYR A 54 3.93 0.91 -5.88
N TYR A 55 3.33 0.15 -6.79
CA TYR A 55 2.43 0.70 -7.81
C TYR A 55 1.26 -0.23 -8.10
N LEU A 56 0.19 0.35 -8.63
CA LEU A 56 -0.95 -0.39 -9.16
C LEU A 56 -0.54 -1.14 -10.43
N LYS A 57 -0.64 -2.48 -10.43
CA LYS A 57 -0.21 -3.35 -11.53
C LYS A 57 -0.82 -2.96 -12.87
N GLU A 58 -2.12 -2.70 -12.86
CA GLU A 58 -2.87 -2.34 -14.07
C GLU A 58 -2.35 -1.05 -14.75
N LYS A 59 -1.72 -0.15 -13.98
CA LYS A 59 -1.23 1.14 -14.48
C LYS A 59 0.29 1.17 -14.74
N GLY A 60 1.01 0.15 -14.27
CA GLY A 60 2.47 0.11 -14.29
C GLY A 60 3.13 1.16 -13.37
N ILE A 61 4.46 1.17 -13.31
CA ILE A 61 5.22 1.98 -12.34
C ILE A 61 4.99 3.49 -12.48
N VAL A 62 4.97 4.03 -13.71
CA VAL A 62 4.87 5.49 -13.92
C VAL A 62 3.49 6.04 -13.57
N LYS A 63 2.40 5.37 -13.97
CA LYS A 63 1.03 5.84 -13.76
C LYS A 63 0.36 5.23 -12.53
N GLY A 64 0.96 4.19 -11.95
CA GLY A 64 0.45 3.45 -10.81
C GLY A 64 1.09 3.82 -9.48
N THR A 65 2.14 4.66 -9.47
CA THR A 65 2.76 5.16 -8.23
C THR A 65 2.06 6.43 -7.76
N TYR A 66 1.78 6.46 -6.45
CA TYR A 66 1.13 7.58 -5.78
C TYR A 66 1.97 8.01 -4.57
N LEU A 67 1.92 9.29 -4.25
CA LEU A 67 2.57 9.87 -3.08
C LEU A 67 1.52 10.34 -2.08
N ARG A 68 1.77 10.05 -0.81
CA ARG A 68 0.95 10.56 0.28
C ARG A 68 1.43 11.97 0.62
N THR A 69 0.56 12.96 0.47
CA THR A 69 0.79 14.35 0.87
C THR A 69 -0.30 14.76 1.84
N GLY A 70 0.04 14.79 3.14
CA GLY A 70 -0.93 14.99 4.22
C GLY A 70 -1.99 13.89 4.25
N SER A 71 -3.25 14.27 4.10
CA SER A 71 -4.39 13.34 4.03
C SER A 71 -4.67 12.82 2.62
N CYS A 72 -4.06 13.38 1.57
CA CYS A 72 -4.34 13.03 0.18
C CYS A 72 -3.31 12.06 -0.41
N SER A 73 -3.76 11.22 -1.33
CA SER A 73 -2.91 10.39 -2.18
C SER A 73 -2.95 10.94 -3.60
N ILE A 74 -1.83 11.49 -4.08
CA ILE A 74 -1.71 12.12 -5.40
C ILE A 74 -0.90 11.25 -6.34
N PRO A 75 -1.24 11.18 -7.64
CA PRO A 75 -0.41 10.47 -8.60
C PRO A 75 0.99 11.10 -8.62
N ALA A 76 2.02 10.26 -8.55
CA ALA A 76 3.39 10.73 -8.67
C ALA A 76 3.61 11.26 -10.09
N THR A 77 4.38 12.35 -10.21
CA THR A 77 4.80 12.81 -11.53
C THR A 77 5.82 11.85 -12.11
N GLU A 78 5.92 11.77 -13.44
CA GLU A 78 6.91 10.90 -14.10
C GLU A 78 8.34 11.23 -13.66
N GLU A 79 8.65 12.52 -13.46
CA GLU A 79 9.94 12.95 -12.93
C GLU A 79 10.19 12.41 -11.52
N THR A 80 9.19 12.49 -10.63
CA THR A 80 9.34 11.95 -9.27
C THR A 80 9.53 10.44 -9.27
N VAL A 81 8.80 9.70 -10.12
CA VAL A 81 9.00 8.25 -10.25
C VAL A 81 10.41 7.93 -10.73
N LYS A 82 10.92 8.65 -11.75
CA LYS A 82 12.31 8.48 -12.23
C LYS A 82 13.32 8.74 -11.11
N GLN A 83 13.15 9.80 -10.33
CA GLN A 83 14.01 10.11 -9.19
C GLN A 83 13.98 9.01 -8.12
N LEU A 84 12.80 8.42 -7.85
CA LEU A 84 12.69 7.29 -6.92
C LEU A 84 13.42 6.04 -7.45
N ILE A 85 13.32 5.74 -8.74
CA ILE A 85 14.02 4.62 -9.37
C ILE A 85 15.53 4.83 -9.26
N ILE A 86 16.01 6.03 -9.61
CA ILE A 86 17.43 6.38 -9.51
C ILE A 86 17.89 6.22 -8.07
N LYS A 87 17.18 6.79 -7.10
CA LYS A 87 17.53 6.71 -5.68
C LYS A 87 17.60 5.27 -5.15
N ASN A 88 16.70 4.40 -5.59
CA ASN A 88 16.74 2.98 -5.23
C ASN A 88 17.91 2.26 -5.93
N SER A 89 18.23 2.62 -7.19
CA SER A 89 19.37 2.05 -7.92
C SER A 89 20.75 2.55 -7.42
N SER A 90 20.82 3.80 -6.93
CA SER A 90 22.04 4.44 -6.44
C SER A 90 22.47 3.97 -5.05
N LEU A 91 21.69 3.10 -4.39
CA LEU A 91 22.17 2.36 -3.23
C LEU A 91 23.21 1.27 -3.62
N SER A 92 23.46 1.08 -4.91
CA SER A 92 24.44 0.14 -5.48
C SER A 92 25.62 0.85 -6.20
N PHE A 93 26.07 1.99 -5.69
CA PHE A 93 27.44 2.44 -5.94
C PHE A 93 28.25 2.21 -4.65
N GLU A 94 28.76 0.98 -4.52
CA GLU A 94 29.89 0.70 -3.64
C GLU A 94 31.07 1.60 -4.06
N THR A 95 31.69 2.25 -3.09
CA THR A 95 32.99 2.93 -3.22
C THR A 95 34.11 1.94 -2.93
#